data_AF-A0A2S1WLU4-F1
#
_entry.id   AF-A0A2S1WLU4-F1
#
_cell.length_a   1.000
_cell.length_b   1.000
_cell.length_c   1.000
_cell.angle_alpha   90.00
_cell.angle_beta   90.00
_cell.angle_gamma   90.00
#
_symmetry.space_group_name_H-M   'P 1'
#
loop_
_entity.id
_entity.type
_entity.pdbx_description
1 polymer ?
#
loop_
_entity_poly.entity_id
_entity_poly.type
_entity_poly.pdbx_seq_one_letter_code
_entity_poly.pdbx_strand_id
1 'polypeptide(L)' 'MASRQERREELDRKAQQGDTVVPGGTGGKSLEAQEHLAEGTTKEESGGERAEREGIDIDESKFTNKA' A
#
# COMPACT_ATOMS: atom_id res chain seq x y z
N MET A 1 -2.73 -13.90 -23.56
CA MET A 1 -2.46 -13.39 -22.20
C MET A 1 -0.95 -13.34 -22.03
N ALA A 2 -0.35 -12.17 -21.80
CA ALA A 2 1.08 -12.06 -21.57
C ALA A 2 1.45 -12.81 -20.28
N SER A 3 2.49 -13.62 -20.35
CA SER A 3 3.05 -14.35 -19.23
C SER A 3 3.49 -13.38 -18.12
N ARG A 4 3.67 -13.91 -16.91
CA ARG A 4 4.16 -13.12 -15.76
C ARG A 4 5.56 -12.52 -16.03
N GLN A 5 6.36 -13.19 -16.86
CA GLN A 5 7.70 -12.73 -17.25
C GLN A 5 7.61 -11.51 -18.18
N GLU A 6 6.78 -11.59 -19.23
CA GLU A 6 6.58 -10.48 -20.16
C GLU A 6 6.04 -9.21 -19.47
N ARG A 7 5.11 -9.37 -18.52
CA ARG A 7 4.58 -8.24 -17.74
C ARG A 7 5.64 -7.58 -16.85
N ARG A 8 6.61 -8.35 -16.35
CA ARG A 8 7.71 -7.80 -15.55
C ARG A 8 8.68 -7.01 -16.43
N GLU A 9 9.04 -7.57 -17.58
CA GLU A 9 9.92 -6.92 -18.56
C GLU A 9 9.35 -5.60 -19.09
N GLU A 10 8.03 -5.54 -19.30
CA GLU A 10 7.36 -4.31 -19.69
C GLU A 10 7.43 -3.23 -18.60
N LEU A 11 7.19 -3.60 -17.34
CA LEU A 11 7.30 -2.69 -16.21
C LEU A 11 8.74 -2.21 -16.03
N ASP A 12 9.73 -3.10 -16.16
CA ASP A 12 11.14 -2.73 -16.07
C ASP A 12 11.55 -1.73 -17.16
N ARG A 13 11.02 -1.89 -18.39
CA ARG A 13 11.26 -0.94 -19.48
C ARG A 13 10.67 0.44 -19.19
N LYS A 14 9.44 0.50 -18.67
CA LYS A 14 8.78 1.76 -18.29
C LYS A 14 9.56 2.48 -17.19
N ALA A 15 10.01 1.74 -16.18
CA ALA A 15 10.86 2.29 -15.12
C ALA A 15 12.17 2.88 -15.66
N GLN A 16 12.83 2.19 -16.60
CA GLN A 16 14.06 2.68 -17.25
C GLN A 16 13.82 3.95 -18.08
N GLN A 17 12.60 4.13 -18.60
CA GLN A 17 12.18 5.33 -19.34
C GLN A 17 11.80 6.49 -18.41
N GLY A 18 11.85 6.28 -17.09
CA GLY A 18 11.53 7.29 -16.08
C GLY A 18 10.06 7.31 -15.66
N ASP A 19 9.25 6.35 -16.12
CA ASP A 19 7.87 6.22 -15.67
C ASP A 19 7.82 5.67 -14.24
N THR A 20 6.88 6.17 -13.44
CA THR A 20 6.63 5.66 -12.09
C THR A 20 6.07 4.25 -12.15
N VAL A 21 6.88 3.26 -11.76
CA VAL A 21 6.48 1.86 -11.68
C VAL A 21 6.37 1.45 -10.22
N VAL A 22 5.14 1.16 -9.78
CA VAL A 22 4.87 0.67 -8.43
C VAL A 22 4.72 -0.85 -8.46
N PRO A 23 5.73 -1.63 -8.02
CA PRO A 23 5.59 -3.07 -7.94
C PRO A 23 4.62 -3.43 -6.81
N GLY A 24 3.44 -3.95 -7.17
CA GLY A 24 2.50 -4.52 -6.19
C GLY A 24 1.51 -3.54 -5.57
N GLY A 25 0.84 -2.71 -6.36
CA GLY A 25 -0.34 -1.99 -5.90
C GLY A 25 -1.56 -2.92 -5.75
N THR A 26 -2.22 -2.91 -4.60
CA THR A 26 -3.54 -3.53 -4.38
C THR A 26 -4.63 -2.73 -5.09
N GLY A 27 -4.64 -2.75 -6.43
CA GLY A 27 -5.87 -2.67 -7.22
C GLY A 27 -6.83 -1.49 -7.01
N GLY A 28 -6.38 -0.28 -6.68
CA GLY A 28 -7.18 0.92 -6.88
C GLY A 28 -7.26 1.23 -8.37
N LYS A 29 -8.26 0.69 -9.09
CA LYS A 29 -8.34 0.75 -10.56
C LYS A 29 -8.73 2.13 -11.14
N SER A 30 -8.94 3.16 -10.32
CA SER A 30 -9.22 4.54 -10.77
C SER A 30 -8.32 5.55 -10.06
N LEU A 31 -8.06 6.68 -10.73
CA LEU A 31 -7.32 7.83 -10.19
C LEU A 31 -7.98 8.38 -8.92
N GLU A 32 -9.31 8.47 -8.94
CA GLU A 32 -10.14 8.86 -7.80
C GLU A 32 -9.87 8.00 -6.56
N ALA A 33 -9.76 6.68 -6.72
CA ALA A 33 -9.44 5.78 -5.61
C ALA A 33 -8.01 6.00 -5.06
N GLN A 34 -7.10 6.58 -5.85
CA GLN A 34 -5.74 6.92 -5.40
C GLN A 34 -5.71 8.27 -4.69
N GLU A 35 -6.53 9.24 -5.09
CA GLU A 35 -6.62 10.55 -4.45
C GLU A 35 -7.18 10.44 -3.01
N HIS A 36 -8.19 9.59 -2.80
CA HIS A 36 -8.79 9.38 -1.48
C HIS A 36 -7.94 8.57 -0.48
N LEU A 37 -6.86 7.91 -0.91
CA LEU A 37 -5.97 7.19 0.00
C LEU A 37 -5.20 8.12 0.95
N ALA A 38 -4.97 9.38 0.54
CA ALA A 38 -4.30 10.38 1.37
C ALA A 38 -5.26 11.10 2.35
N GLU A 39 -6.55 11.18 2.01
CA GLU A 39 -7.55 11.92 2.80
C GLU A 39 -7.96 11.21 4.10
N GLY A 40 -7.76 9.89 4.19
CA GLY A 40 -8.13 9.09 5.38
C GLY A 40 -7.03 8.92 6.43
N THR A 41 -5.84 9.50 6.25
CA THR A 41 -4.76 9.36 7.23
C THR A 41 -4.88 10.47 8.30
N THR A 42 -5.42 10.11 9.46
CA THR A 42 -5.45 10.96 10.65
C THR A 42 -4.02 11.39 11.02
N LYS A 43 -3.66 12.64 10.74
CA LYS A 43 -2.34 13.22 11.07
C LYS A 43 -2.18 13.59 12.55
N GLU A 44 -3.26 13.56 13.33
CA GLU A 44 -3.28 14.04 14.71
C GLU A 44 -2.72 13.02 15.71
N GLU A 45 -2.87 11.73 15.43
CA GLU A 45 -2.44 10.64 16.30
C GLU A 45 -2.18 9.36 15.47
N SER A 46 -1.24 8.54 15.94
CA SER A 46 -1.00 7.23 15.35
C SER A 46 -2.17 6.28 15.64
N GLY A 47 -2.34 5.26 14.80
CA GLY A 47 -3.36 4.23 15.02
C GLY A 47 -3.24 3.50 16.37
N GLY A 48 -2.01 3.40 16.91
CA GLY A 48 -1.76 2.81 18.23
C GLY A 48 -2.25 3.70 19.38
N GLU A 49 -1.92 4.99 19.34
CA GLU A 49 -2.38 5.97 20.35
C GLU A 49 -3.90 6.08 20.39
N ARG A 50 -4.53 6.08 19.21
CA ARG A 50 -5.99 6.10 19.09
C ARG A 50 -6.63 4.86 19.71
N ALA A 51 -6.06 3.69 19.44
CA ALA A 51 -6.56 2.42 19.98
C ALA A 51 -6.49 2.40 21.51
N GLU A 52 -5.40 2.89 22.10
CA GLU A 52 -5.26 3.02 23.55
C GLU A 52 -6.33 3.95 24.15
N ARG A 53 -6.53 5.14 23.56
CA ARG A 53 -7.56 6.08 24.02
C ARG A 53 -8.98 5.52 23.90
N GLU A 54 -9.28 4.82 22.81
CA GLU A 54 -10.61 4.25 22.55
C GLU A 54 -10.83 2.90 23.26
N GLY A 55 -9.81 2.36 23.94
CA GLY A 55 -9.88 1.06 24.61
C GLY A 55 -10.02 -0.11 23.63
N ILE A 56 -9.47 0.03 22.43
CA ILE A 56 -9.46 -1.02 21.41
C ILE A 56 -8.27 -1.94 21.70
N ASP A 57 -8.56 -3.18 22.07
CA ASP A 57 -7.53 -4.20 22.28
C ASP A 57 -6.81 -4.53 20.96
N ILE A 58 -5.50 -4.29 20.95
CA ILE A 58 -4.62 -4.64 19.84
C ILE A 58 -4.06 -6.05 20.09
N ASP A 59 -4.38 -6.99 19.22
CA ASP A 59 -3.78 -8.32 19.25
C ASP A 59 -2.36 -8.28 18.65
N GLU A 60 -1.37 -8.17 19.54
CA GLU A 60 0.04 -8.11 19.18
C GLU A 60 0.52 -9.34 18.37
N SER A 61 -0.16 -10.49 18.48
CA SER A 61 0.19 -11.69 17.71
C SER A 61 -0.06 -11.54 16.20
N LYS A 62 -0.84 -10.52 15.79
CA LYS A 62 -1.10 -10.20 14.39
C LYS A 62 0.07 -9.49 13.71
N PHE A 63 0.95 -8.85 14.46
CA PHE A 63 2.16 -8.23 13.92
C PHE A 63 3.25 -9.30 13.75
N THR A 64 3.20 -9.99 12.62
CA THR A 64 4.20 -11.01 12.28
C THR A 64 5.35 -10.38 11.52
N ASN A 65 6.46 -10.14 12.21
CA ASN A 65 7.78 -10.02 11.60
C ASN A 65 8.72 -10.97 12.34
N LYS A 66 8.48 -12.27 12.14
CA LYS A 66 9.43 -13.29 12.56
C LYS A 66 10.62 -13.21 11.61
N ALA A 67 11.78 -12.82 12.14
CA ALA A 67 13.07 -12.98 11.50
C ALA A 67 13.40 -14.47 11.28
#